data_AF-A0A3B6GUL3-F1
#
_entry.id   AF-A0A3B6GUL3-F1
#
_cell.length_a   1.000
_cell.length_b   1.000
_cell.length_c   1.000
_cell.angle_alpha   90.00
_cell.angle_beta   90.00
_cell.angle_gamma   90.00
#
_symmetry.space_group_name_H-M   'P 1'
#
loop_
_entity.id
_entity.type
_entity.pdbx_description
1 polymer ?
#
loop_
_entity_poly.entity_id
_entity_poly.type
_entity_poly.pdbx_seq_one_letter_code
_entity_poly.pdbx_strand_id
1 'polypeptide(L)'
;MATALPTSAAAATAAVRIFQPTRFRLPGTSPVPARKRSASRRLSGITCSPGIASVAGEATSPEDAVRIVAVVGDGSISPLKDTPWDEVMRHTADRLKWVDEGFEMLVFTDKLIDHDDLKKELSRCDMLVNVAITGQESVQWLIHNSKNIPNVLCFQSPPSLVNKLGGTSVQYTGEQDFFGKLINVGKPSGTEESAEVLKTISNAWERHNSDDIRFCLLVVVNAYIRPVAMLKNLRAKGLSTLGCMITNCGPQILNCLFDPDCRKAIQCLNSCSPTDQVCNYRCIASYESPHLEAFSLCVLQKHNCLELNAEIPSKPSVTPLSMFREQKLSHEVAEDLFVGWLDGLEWSWRVVAGQNPAYDQFPCQYQLFYRGKAKGSFWYEPIFQVRTLEGKLVWRRRKYRVRRASTPGTFYFSVLDNGVVSKEFWTVVDAADDFSWGLFHYHGAAQAAGQSYTGAVLVTPDGSYPGGDNPRLDSALEKCGIKKWELYMVDNCSCTGAPLGTPVGSRLHYQIAPGKEAGIMQRI
;
A
#
# COMPACT_ATOMS: atom_id res chain seq x y z
N MET A 1 59.59 19.85 28.87
CA MET A 1 60.08 19.29 27.59
C MET A 1 59.06 18.23 27.18
N ALA A 2 58.06 18.56 26.35
CA ALA A 2 58.03 18.39 24.88
C ALA A 2 58.24 16.90 24.51
N THR A 3 57.35 16.15 23.84
CA THR A 3 56.55 16.37 22.60
C THR A 3 55.45 15.26 22.50
N ALA A 4 54.18 15.56 22.20
CA ALA A 4 53.47 15.59 20.90
C ALA A 4 52.60 14.35 20.57
N LEU A 5 51.32 14.62 20.24
CA LEU A 5 50.24 13.74 19.74
C LEU A 5 50.50 13.20 18.32
N PRO A 6 49.65 12.27 17.83
CA PRO A 6 48.78 12.68 16.73
C PRO A 6 47.32 12.16 16.75
N THR A 7 46.47 13.00 16.17
CA THR A 7 45.08 12.87 15.70
C THR A 7 44.95 12.07 14.39
N SER A 8 43.82 11.39 14.15
CA SER A 8 42.96 11.68 12.97
C SER A 8 41.67 10.83 12.96
N ALA A 9 40.56 11.52 12.68
CA ALA A 9 39.26 10.98 12.31
C ALA A 9 39.13 11.03 10.78
N ALA A 10 38.52 10.03 10.16
CA ALA A 10 38.12 10.06 8.75
C ALA A 10 36.75 9.41 8.59
N ALA A 11 35.73 10.25 8.36
CA ALA A 11 34.40 9.85 7.90
C ALA A 11 34.43 9.81 6.36
N ALA A 12 34.01 8.67 5.78
CA ALA A 12 33.82 8.53 4.35
C ALA A 12 32.33 8.66 4.01
N THR A 13 32.00 9.71 3.27
CA THR A 13 30.67 10.04 2.77
C THR A 13 30.64 9.81 1.25
N ALA A 14 29.55 9.21 0.75
CA ALA A 14 29.13 9.07 -0.66
C ALA A 14 29.83 8.03 -1.56
N ALA A 15 29.02 7.16 -2.16
CA ALA A 15 29.34 6.47 -3.41
C ALA A 15 28.18 6.65 -4.41
N VAL A 16 28.13 7.83 -5.02
CA VAL A 16 27.60 8.03 -6.37
C VAL A 16 28.82 7.93 -7.28
N ARG A 17 28.79 7.08 -8.33
CA ARG A 17 29.88 7.01 -9.31
C ARG A 17 29.94 8.34 -10.08
N ILE A 18 30.95 9.16 -9.82
CA ILE A 18 31.20 10.44 -10.50
C ILE A 18 32.30 10.23 -11.55
N PHE A 19 31.95 10.35 -12.83
CA PHE A 19 32.91 10.65 -13.90
C PHE A 19 33.34 12.11 -13.77
N GLN A 20 34.64 12.38 -13.76
CA GLN A 20 35.20 13.75 -13.72
C GLN A 20 34.91 14.49 -15.05
N PRO A 21 34.44 15.75 -15.02
CA PRO A 21 34.22 16.52 -16.24
C PRO A 21 35.48 17.31 -16.64
N THR A 22 35.92 17.14 -17.88
CA THR A 22 36.83 18.04 -18.57
C THR A 22 36.12 19.36 -18.92
N ARG A 23 36.79 20.47 -18.61
CA ARG A 23 36.39 21.87 -18.87
C ARG A 23 35.93 22.10 -20.31
N PHE A 24 34.76 22.69 -20.53
CA PHE A 24 34.49 23.51 -21.72
C PHE A 24 33.57 24.70 -21.40
N ARG A 25 33.85 25.80 -22.12
CA ARG A 25 33.44 27.20 -21.89
C ARG A 25 32.00 27.50 -22.31
N LEU A 26 31.35 28.40 -21.57
CA LEU A 26 30.15 29.16 -21.99
C LEU A 26 30.51 30.20 -23.06
N PRO A 27 29.57 30.49 -23.97
CA PRO A 27 29.00 31.84 -24.07
C PRO A 27 27.47 31.74 -24.30
N GLY A 28 26.62 32.73 -24.05
CA GLY A 28 26.75 34.14 -23.77
C GLY A 28 25.33 34.71 -23.91
N THR A 29 24.94 35.56 -22.97
CA THR A 29 23.64 36.22 -22.85
C THR A 29 23.34 37.18 -24.00
N SER A 30 22.05 37.36 -24.34
CA SER A 30 21.50 38.70 -24.61
C SER A 30 19.98 38.78 -24.40
N PRO A 31 19.44 39.95 -23.98
CA PRO A 31 18.09 40.08 -23.40
C PRO A 31 17.16 41.01 -24.22
N VAL A 32 15.97 41.30 -23.64
CA VAL A 32 15.13 42.53 -23.81
C VAL A 32 14.00 42.43 -24.87
N PRO A 33 12.82 43.15 -24.77
CA PRO A 33 12.11 43.81 -23.66
C PRO A 33 10.60 43.44 -23.53
N ALA A 34 10.02 43.87 -22.39
CA ALA A 34 8.59 43.97 -22.11
C ALA A 34 7.90 45.19 -22.78
N ARG A 35 6.58 45.10 -23.03
CA ARG A 35 5.72 46.30 -23.24
C ARG A 35 4.27 46.15 -22.75
N LYS A 36 4.00 46.96 -21.71
CA LYS A 36 2.80 47.68 -21.22
C LYS A 36 1.36 47.31 -21.67
N ARG A 37 0.56 47.08 -20.62
CA ARG A 37 -0.86 47.41 -20.34
C ARG A 37 -1.62 48.33 -21.33
N SER A 38 -2.85 47.92 -21.66
CA SER A 38 -3.99 48.79 -21.95
C SER A 38 -5.26 48.26 -21.25
N ALA A 39 -6.17 49.18 -20.94
CA ALA A 39 -7.30 48.99 -20.03
C ALA A 39 -8.65 48.84 -20.76
N SER A 40 -9.54 48.07 -20.13
CA SER A 40 -11.00 48.24 -20.01
C SER A 40 -11.87 48.47 -21.26
N ARG A 41 -12.73 47.49 -21.56
CA ARG A 41 -14.14 47.73 -21.91
C ARG A 41 -15.03 46.65 -21.30
N ARG A 42 -16.05 47.09 -20.56
CA ARG A 42 -17.21 46.29 -20.11
C ARG A 42 -18.13 46.07 -21.31
N LEU A 43 -18.66 44.84 -21.44
CA LEU A 43 -19.94 44.56 -22.07
C LEU A 43 -20.55 43.31 -21.42
N SER A 44 -21.81 43.46 -21.06
CA SER A 44 -22.69 42.56 -20.34
C SER A 44 -23.18 41.42 -21.25
N GLY A 45 -23.37 40.21 -20.71
CA GLY A 45 -24.14 39.17 -21.37
C GLY A 45 -23.81 37.76 -20.91
N ILE A 46 -24.66 37.22 -20.02
CA ILE A 46 -25.16 35.83 -19.97
C ILE A 46 -24.22 34.73 -20.48
N THR A 47 -23.75 33.82 -19.59
CA THR A 47 -23.63 32.39 -19.93
C THR A 47 -23.31 31.50 -18.72
N CYS A 48 -24.13 30.45 -18.61
CA CYS A 48 -23.89 29.07 -18.17
C CYS A 48 -22.74 28.75 -17.22
N SER A 49 -23.12 28.14 -16.09
CA SER A 49 -22.28 27.25 -15.28
C SER A 49 -21.62 26.17 -16.15
N PRO A 50 -20.32 25.90 -16.03
CA PRO A 50 -19.72 24.71 -16.61
C PRO A 50 -20.13 23.53 -15.73
N GLY A 51 -20.89 22.62 -16.32
CA GLY A 51 -21.20 21.32 -15.74
C GLY A 51 -19.92 20.54 -15.44
N ILE A 52 -19.97 19.81 -14.33
CA ILE A 52 -19.01 18.77 -13.99
C ILE A 52 -19.09 17.73 -15.10
N ALA A 53 -18.09 17.72 -15.98
CA ALA A 53 -17.91 16.62 -16.92
C ALA A 53 -17.51 15.39 -16.11
N SER A 54 -18.44 14.45 -15.99
CA SER A 54 -18.13 13.08 -15.60
C SER A 54 -17.20 12.50 -16.66
N VAL A 55 -15.95 12.22 -16.28
CA VAL A 55 -15.06 11.41 -17.11
C VAL A 55 -15.60 9.98 -17.03
N ALA A 56 -16.49 9.63 -17.96
CA ALA A 56 -16.84 8.26 -18.24
C ALA A 56 -15.60 7.59 -18.83
N GLY A 57 -15.19 6.45 -18.25
CA GLY A 57 -14.05 5.68 -18.75
C GLY A 57 -14.24 5.33 -20.21
N GLU A 58 -13.23 5.62 -21.03
CA GLU A 58 -13.11 5.04 -22.37
C GLU A 58 -13.06 3.53 -22.22
N ALA A 59 -14.01 2.83 -22.84
CA ALA A 59 -13.94 1.39 -22.98
C ALA A 59 -12.70 1.04 -23.82
N THR A 60 -11.74 0.34 -23.20
CA THR A 60 -10.51 -0.12 -23.84
C THR A 60 -10.84 -1.07 -24.99
N SER A 61 -10.20 -0.86 -26.14
CA SER A 61 -10.36 -1.73 -27.30
C SER A 61 -9.77 -3.13 -27.01
N PRO A 62 -10.24 -4.22 -27.65
CA PRO A 62 -9.70 -5.57 -27.44
C PRO A 62 -8.20 -5.72 -27.75
N GLU A 63 -7.61 -4.78 -28.50
CA GLU A 63 -6.19 -4.76 -28.87
C GLU A 63 -5.29 -4.13 -27.78
N ASP A 64 -5.86 -3.45 -26.79
CA ASP A 64 -5.11 -2.82 -25.68
C ASP A 64 -5.11 -3.63 -24.38
N ALA A 65 -5.73 -4.82 -24.39
CA ALA A 65 -5.85 -5.69 -23.22
C ALA A 65 -4.56 -6.51 -22.99
N VAL A 66 -4.12 -6.60 -21.73
CA VAL A 66 -2.98 -7.45 -21.35
C VAL A 66 -3.52 -8.80 -20.93
N ARG A 67 -3.08 -9.85 -21.64
CA ARG A 67 -3.50 -11.23 -21.46
C ARG A 67 -2.47 -12.01 -20.66
N ILE A 68 -2.83 -12.39 -19.45
CA ILE A 68 -2.01 -13.19 -18.53
C ILE A 68 -2.62 -14.59 -18.41
N VAL A 69 -1.82 -15.62 -18.60
CA VAL A 69 -2.22 -17.00 -18.32
C VAL A 69 -1.41 -17.48 -17.12
N ALA A 70 -2.11 -17.95 -16.09
CA ALA A 70 -1.49 -18.63 -14.96
C ALA A 70 -1.78 -20.12 -15.01
N VAL A 71 -0.74 -20.94 -14.83
CA VAL A 71 -0.85 -22.38 -14.68
C VAL A 71 -0.32 -22.73 -13.30
N VAL A 72 -1.17 -23.38 -12.49
CA VAL A 72 -0.83 -23.79 -11.12
C VAL A 72 -0.76 -25.32 -11.02
N GLY A 73 0.12 -25.83 -10.16
CA GLY A 73 0.15 -27.27 -9.85
C GLY A 73 -1.16 -27.72 -9.21
N ASP A 74 -1.78 -28.77 -9.74
CA ASP A 74 -3.03 -29.32 -9.22
C ASP A 74 -2.86 -29.75 -7.76
N GLY A 75 -3.79 -29.31 -6.90
CA GLY A 75 -3.73 -29.58 -5.45
C GLY A 75 -2.57 -28.91 -4.72
N SER A 76 -1.78 -28.05 -5.36
CA SER A 76 -0.66 -27.36 -4.71
C SER A 76 -1.13 -26.31 -3.70
N ILE A 77 -0.38 -26.18 -2.61
CA ILE A 77 -0.71 -25.34 -1.47
C ILE A 77 0.28 -24.16 -1.40
N SER A 78 -0.26 -22.96 -1.18
CA SER A 78 0.52 -21.73 -1.03
C SER A 78 0.95 -21.50 0.43
N PRO A 79 2.01 -20.72 0.67
CA PRO A 79 2.40 -20.30 2.02
C PRO A 79 1.41 -19.30 2.66
N LEU A 80 0.35 -18.88 1.95
CA LEU A 80 -0.65 -17.96 2.45
C LEU A 80 -1.68 -18.73 3.29
N LYS A 81 -1.28 -19.13 4.50
CA LYS A 81 -2.07 -19.93 5.46
C LYS A 81 -2.64 -21.20 4.83
N ASP A 82 -1.79 -21.92 4.11
CA ASP A 82 -2.11 -23.19 3.47
C ASP A 82 -3.29 -23.13 2.48
N THR A 83 -3.52 -21.96 1.87
CA THR A 83 -4.56 -21.78 0.85
C THR A 83 -4.12 -22.40 -0.48
N PRO A 84 -4.98 -23.11 -1.22
CA PRO A 84 -4.64 -23.65 -2.54
C PRO A 84 -4.18 -22.55 -3.52
N TRP A 85 -3.14 -22.83 -4.31
CA TRP A 85 -2.63 -21.86 -5.29
C TRP A 85 -3.66 -21.46 -6.37
N ASP A 86 -4.56 -22.37 -6.75
CA ASP A 86 -5.68 -22.07 -7.66
C ASP A 86 -6.54 -20.92 -7.11
N GLU A 87 -6.93 -20.99 -5.83
CA GLU A 87 -7.73 -19.96 -5.19
C GLU A 87 -6.98 -18.63 -5.11
N VAL A 88 -5.70 -18.66 -4.72
CA VAL A 88 -4.86 -17.46 -4.62
C VAL A 88 -4.69 -16.77 -5.97
N MET A 89 -4.46 -17.53 -7.05
CA MET A 89 -4.27 -16.96 -8.39
C MET A 89 -5.59 -16.47 -9.00
N ARG A 90 -6.72 -17.11 -8.72
CA ARG A 90 -8.05 -16.61 -9.12
C ARG A 90 -8.39 -15.31 -8.41
N HIS A 91 -8.14 -15.25 -7.11
CA HIS A 91 -8.30 -14.02 -6.34
C HIS A 91 -7.38 -12.90 -6.87
N THR A 92 -6.13 -13.23 -7.21
CA THR A 92 -5.19 -12.29 -7.83
C THR A 92 -5.72 -11.77 -9.18
N ALA A 93 -6.31 -12.64 -10.00
CA ALA A 93 -6.92 -12.26 -11.28
C ALA A 93 -8.05 -11.23 -11.12
N ASP A 94 -8.92 -11.42 -10.12
CA ASP A 94 -9.99 -10.44 -9.82
C ASP A 94 -9.41 -9.11 -9.33
N ARG A 95 -8.37 -9.16 -8.48
CA ARG A 95 -7.70 -7.97 -7.95
C ARG A 95 -6.89 -7.18 -8.99
N LEU A 96 -6.47 -7.81 -10.09
CA LEU A 96 -5.81 -7.11 -11.20
C LEU A 96 -6.77 -6.17 -11.94
N LYS A 97 -8.04 -6.55 -12.09
CA LYS A 97 -9.08 -5.72 -12.70
C LYS A 97 -9.38 -4.44 -11.92
N TRP A 98 -8.98 -4.39 -10.65
CA TRP A 98 -9.08 -3.18 -9.84
C TRP A 98 -8.01 -2.15 -10.18
N VAL A 99 -6.89 -2.61 -10.73
CA VAL A 99 -5.80 -1.75 -11.19
C VAL A 99 -6.11 -1.22 -12.59
N ASP A 100 -6.53 -2.11 -13.49
CA ASP A 100 -6.89 -1.78 -14.86
C ASP A 100 -7.87 -2.83 -15.41
N GLU A 101 -9.01 -2.39 -15.95
CA GLU A 101 -10.03 -3.30 -16.49
C GLU A 101 -9.56 -4.05 -17.76
N GLY A 102 -8.54 -3.53 -18.45
CA GLY A 102 -7.90 -4.19 -19.57
C GLY A 102 -6.93 -5.31 -19.17
N PHE A 103 -6.78 -5.63 -17.88
CA PHE A 103 -6.02 -6.81 -17.45
C PHE A 103 -6.92 -8.04 -17.42
N GLU A 104 -6.65 -8.98 -18.31
CA GLU A 104 -7.32 -10.27 -18.39
C GLU A 104 -6.37 -11.36 -17.91
N MET A 105 -6.70 -11.99 -16.78
CA MET A 105 -5.94 -13.13 -16.25
C MET A 105 -6.81 -14.38 -16.19
N LEU A 106 -6.34 -15.47 -16.79
CA LEU A 106 -6.97 -16.79 -16.75
C LEU A 106 -6.12 -17.75 -15.94
N VAL A 107 -6.78 -18.62 -15.15
CA VAL A 107 -6.11 -19.55 -14.23
C VAL A 107 -6.50 -20.99 -14.59
N PHE A 108 -5.48 -21.79 -14.91
CA PHE A 108 -5.58 -23.21 -15.23
C PHE A 108 -4.79 -24.04 -14.22
N THR A 109 -5.17 -25.31 -14.05
CA THR A 109 -4.36 -26.29 -13.33
C THR A 109 -3.61 -27.19 -14.31
N ASP A 110 -2.45 -27.69 -13.91
CA ASP A 110 -1.63 -28.57 -14.75
C ASP A 110 -2.23 -29.98 -14.95
N LYS A 111 -3.32 -30.31 -14.26
CA LYS A 111 -4.15 -31.48 -14.56
C LYS A 111 -4.82 -31.40 -15.94
N LEU A 112 -5.08 -30.19 -16.42
CA LEU A 112 -5.72 -29.92 -17.71
C LEU A 112 -4.71 -29.39 -18.74
N ILE A 113 -3.42 -29.75 -18.59
CA ILE A 113 -2.34 -29.14 -19.35
C ILE A 113 -2.46 -29.33 -20.88
N ASP A 114 -3.02 -30.45 -21.35
CA ASP A 114 -3.17 -30.70 -22.79
C ASP A 114 -4.50 -30.24 -23.39
N HIS A 115 -5.32 -29.52 -22.62
CA HIS A 115 -6.63 -29.03 -23.07
C HIS A 115 -6.49 -27.97 -24.18
N ASP A 116 -7.33 -28.06 -25.22
CA ASP A 116 -7.27 -27.18 -26.39
C ASP A 116 -7.45 -25.69 -26.03
N ASP A 117 -8.26 -25.42 -25.01
CA ASP A 117 -8.44 -24.05 -24.49
C ASP A 117 -7.12 -23.46 -23.97
N LEU A 118 -6.31 -24.22 -23.23
CA LEU A 118 -5.03 -23.71 -22.73
C LEU A 118 -4.07 -23.38 -23.88
N LYS A 119 -3.96 -24.28 -24.89
CA LYS A 119 -3.14 -24.03 -26.09
C LYS A 119 -3.57 -22.75 -26.80
N LYS A 120 -4.89 -22.58 -26.96
CA LYS A 120 -5.48 -21.41 -27.59
C LYS A 120 -5.16 -20.13 -26.82
N GLU A 121 -5.27 -20.11 -25.49
CA GLU A 121 -4.98 -18.93 -24.69
C GLU A 121 -3.48 -18.62 -24.64
N LEU A 122 -2.60 -19.63 -24.55
CA LEU A 122 -1.14 -19.45 -24.61
C LEU A 122 -0.66 -18.85 -25.93
N SER A 123 -1.35 -19.10 -27.05
CA SER A 123 -1.01 -18.51 -28.35
C SER A 123 -1.24 -16.99 -28.44
N ARG A 124 -1.95 -16.43 -27.46
CA ARG A 124 -2.41 -15.03 -27.43
C ARG A 124 -1.90 -14.28 -26.19
N CYS A 125 -1.20 -14.96 -25.28
CA CYS A 125 -0.86 -14.39 -24.00
C CYS A 125 0.40 -13.54 -24.08
N ASP A 126 0.39 -12.41 -23.39
CA ASP A 126 1.55 -11.53 -23.24
C ASP A 126 2.49 -12.01 -22.13
N MET A 127 1.92 -12.73 -21.16
CA MET A 127 2.61 -13.19 -19.97
C MET A 127 2.08 -14.56 -19.50
N LEU A 128 3.00 -15.49 -19.27
CA LEU A 128 2.72 -16.78 -18.63
C LEU A 128 3.28 -16.79 -17.21
N VAL A 129 2.49 -17.28 -16.25
CA VAL A 129 2.87 -17.44 -14.84
C VAL A 129 2.69 -18.89 -14.43
N ASN A 130 3.79 -19.59 -14.19
CA ASN A 130 3.78 -20.97 -13.71
C ASN A 130 4.04 -20.98 -12.20
N VAL A 131 3.18 -21.63 -11.43
CA VAL A 131 3.30 -21.70 -9.97
C VAL A 131 3.19 -23.14 -9.50
N ALA A 132 4.18 -23.60 -8.72
CA ALA A 132 4.17 -24.93 -8.09
C ALA A 132 3.97 -26.12 -9.06
N ILE A 133 4.47 -26.01 -10.31
CA ILE A 133 4.37 -27.07 -11.31
C ILE A 133 5.45 -28.09 -11.05
N THR A 134 5.10 -29.31 -10.67
CA THR A 134 6.07 -30.36 -10.31
C THR A 134 6.03 -31.59 -11.22
N GLY A 135 4.92 -31.81 -11.94
CA GLY A 135 4.78 -32.94 -12.86
C GLY A 135 5.71 -32.82 -14.06
N GLN A 136 6.54 -33.84 -14.31
CA GLN A 136 7.51 -33.82 -15.41
C GLN A 136 6.85 -33.69 -16.79
N GLU A 137 5.69 -34.32 -16.99
CA GLU A 137 4.92 -34.21 -18.24
C GLU A 137 4.43 -32.77 -18.46
N SER A 138 3.84 -32.16 -17.43
CA SER A 138 3.40 -30.75 -17.44
C SER A 138 4.56 -29.79 -17.71
N VAL A 139 5.71 -30.02 -17.07
CA VAL A 139 6.94 -29.22 -17.29
C VAL A 139 7.37 -29.29 -18.75
N GLN A 140 7.50 -30.48 -19.33
CA GLN A 140 7.92 -30.62 -20.73
C GLN A 140 6.91 -30.02 -21.70
N TRP A 141 5.61 -30.20 -21.43
CA TRP A 141 4.55 -29.62 -22.23
C TRP A 141 4.61 -28.08 -22.22
N LEU A 142 4.80 -27.47 -21.04
CA LEU A 142 4.92 -26.01 -20.90
C LEU A 142 6.15 -25.50 -21.64
N ILE A 143 7.31 -26.15 -21.50
CA ILE A 143 8.54 -25.79 -22.24
C ILE A 143 8.29 -25.81 -23.75
N HIS A 144 7.53 -26.78 -24.25
CA HIS A 144 7.21 -26.89 -25.67
C HIS A 144 6.26 -25.78 -26.15
N ASN A 145 5.20 -25.50 -25.38
CA ASN A 145 4.09 -24.62 -25.79
C ASN A 145 4.26 -23.13 -25.41
N SER A 146 5.28 -22.80 -24.60
CA SER A 146 5.56 -21.41 -24.16
C SER A 146 6.71 -20.71 -24.90
N LYS A 147 7.28 -21.36 -25.93
CA LYS A 147 8.49 -20.87 -26.61
C LYS A 147 8.36 -19.44 -27.15
N ASN A 148 7.19 -19.10 -27.69
CA ASN A 148 6.94 -17.81 -28.33
C ASN A 148 6.46 -16.72 -27.36
N ILE A 149 6.19 -17.08 -26.09
CA ILE A 149 5.73 -16.13 -25.09
C ILE A 149 6.94 -15.31 -24.63
N PRO A 150 6.90 -13.96 -24.68
CA PRO A 150 8.05 -13.12 -24.35
C PRO A 150 8.29 -13.01 -22.84
N ASN A 151 7.23 -13.10 -22.03
CA ASN A 151 7.32 -12.98 -20.58
C ASN A 151 6.80 -14.26 -19.92
N VAL A 152 7.69 -14.98 -19.23
CA VAL A 152 7.38 -16.22 -18.52
C VAL A 152 7.96 -16.13 -17.12
N LEU A 153 7.11 -16.23 -16.11
CA LEU A 153 7.52 -16.33 -14.71
C LEU A 153 7.28 -17.74 -14.19
N CYS A 154 8.23 -18.25 -13.42
CA CYS A 154 8.19 -19.59 -12.84
C CYS A 154 8.51 -19.48 -11.34
N PHE A 155 7.49 -19.71 -10.52
CA PHE A 155 7.58 -19.71 -9.07
C PHE A 155 7.39 -21.12 -8.53
N GLN A 156 8.19 -21.48 -7.52
CA GLN A 156 8.09 -22.79 -6.84
C GLN A 156 8.09 -23.99 -7.81
N SER A 157 8.73 -23.84 -8.97
CA SER A 157 8.74 -24.83 -10.05
C SER A 157 10.18 -25.24 -10.36
N PRO A 158 10.44 -26.42 -10.98
CA PRO A 158 11.77 -26.91 -11.27
C PRO A 158 12.62 -25.93 -12.09
N PRO A 159 13.95 -25.88 -11.87
CA PRO A 159 14.86 -24.98 -12.60
C PRO A 159 14.84 -25.13 -14.14
N SER A 160 14.33 -26.25 -14.66
CA SER A 160 14.11 -26.47 -16.09
C SER A 160 13.04 -25.55 -16.69
N LEU A 161 12.09 -25.06 -15.88
CA LEU A 161 11.17 -24.00 -16.27
C LEU A 161 11.83 -22.64 -16.04
N VAL A 162 12.45 -22.11 -17.10
CA VAL A 162 13.26 -20.90 -17.03
C VAL A 162 12.40 -19.65 -17.13
N ASN A 163 12.68 -18.65 -16.28
CA ASN A 163 12.05 -17.33 -16.40
C ASN A 163 12.50 -16.65 -17.70
N LYS A 164 11.59 -15.93 -18.34
CA LYS A 164 11.85 -15.13 -19.54
C LYS A 164 11.25 -13.74 -19.36
N LEU A 165 12.01 -12.70 -19.66
CA LEU A 165 11.56 -11.32 -19.59
C LEU A 165 11.95 -10.62 -20.89
N GLY A 166 10.98 -10.01 -21.57
CA GLY A 166 11.21 -9.35 -22.85
C GLY A 166 11.84 -10.25 -23.92
N GLY A 167 11.50 -11.54 -23.93
CA GLY A 167 12.06 -12.53 -24.86
C GLY A 167 13.38 -13.17 -24.42
N THR A 168 14.02 -12.66 -23.37
CA THR A 168 15.34 -13.13 -22.91
C THR A 168 15.20 -14.05 -21.71
N SER A 169 15.85 -15.21 -21.73
CA SER A 169 15.92 -16.10 -20.56
C SER A 169 16.75 -15.49 -19.44
N VAL A 170 16.15 -15.37 -18.26
CA VAL A 170 16.79 -14.78 -17.08
C VAL A 170 16.84 -15.82 -15.97
N GLN A 171 18.04 -16.10 -15.48
CA GLN A 171 18.24 -16.98 -14.33
C GLN A 171 19.04 -16.26 -13.26
N TYR A 172 18.64 -16.48 -12.01
CA TYR A 172 19.49 -16.19 -10.87
C TYR A 172 20.37 -17.41 -10.62
N THR A 173 21.68 -17.27 -10.86
CA THR A 173 22.65 -18.32 -10.54
C THR A 173 23.04 -18.22 -9.06
N GLY A 174 22.16 -18.62 -8.15
CA GLY A 174 22.47 -18.75 -6.72
C GLY A 174 22.15 -20.18 -6.24
N GLU A 175 22.87 -20.68 -5.24
CA GLU A 175 22.46 -21.94 -4.59
C GLU A 175 21.11 -21.74 -3.93
N GLN A 176 20.12 -22.54 -4.36
CA GLN A 176 18.84 -22.66 -3.69
C GLN A 176 19.02 -23.62 -2.51
N ASP A 177 18.86 -23.14 -1.27
CA ASP A 177 18.59 -24.06 -0.17
C ASP A 177 17.13 -24.54 -0.27
N PHE A 178 16.83 -25.69 0.33
CA PHE A 178 15.55 -26.43 0.33
C PHE A 178 14.30 -25.61 0.73
N PHE A 179 14.50 -24.35 1.15
CA PHE A 179 13.52 -23.39 1.63
C PHE A 179 13.40 -22.11 0.79
N GLY A 180 14.02 -22.02 -0.40
CA GLY A 180 13.83 -20.90 -1.33
C GLY A 180 14.60 -19.60 -0.99
N LYS A 181 15.44 -19.59 0.05
CA LYS A 181 16.27 -18.41 0.36
C LYS A 181 17.32 -18.16 -0.73
N LEU A 182 17.31 -16.95 -1.29
CA LEU A 182 18.36 -16.44 -2.18
C LEU A 182 19.62 -16.10 -1.35
N ILE A 183 20.50 -17.08 -1.14
CA ILE A 183 21.77 -16.88 -0.45
C ILE A 183 22.88 -17.03 -1.49
N ASN A 184 23.60 -15.93 -1.75
CA ASN A 184 24.64 -15.74 -2.77
C ASN A 184 24.13 -15.50 -4.21
N VAL A 185 24.23 -14.24 -4.62
CA VAL A 185 23.93 -13.76 -5.98
C VAL A 185 25.09 -14.12 -6.91
N GLY A 186 24.96 -15.17 -7.72
CA GLY A 186 25.78 -15.31 -8.93
C GLY A 186 25.32 -14.37 -10.04
N LYS A 187 26.08 -14.35 -11.14
CA LYS A 187 25.83 -13.43 -12.26
C LYS A 187 24.49 -13.76 -12.93
N PRO A 188 23.57 -12.79 -13.05
CA PRO A 188 22.34 -13.00 -13.80
C PRO A 188 22.67 -13.24 -15.29
N SER A 189 21.96 -14.17 -15.92
CA SER A 189 21.92 -14.26 -17.39
C SER A 189 20.85 -13.29 -17.91
N GLY A 190 21.13 -12.52 -18.95
CA GLY A 190 20.19 -11.54 -19.54
C GLY A 190 20.69 -10.10 -19.48
N THR A 191 19.83 -9.13 -19.78
CA THR A 191 20.16 -7.70 -19.65
C THR A 191 20.19 -7.28 -18.18
N GLU A 192 20.99 -6.26 -17.83
CA GLU A 192 21.09 -5.73 -16.45
C GLU A 192 19.71 -5.30 -15.91
N GLU A 193 18.89 -4.68 -16.77
CA GLU A 193 17.51 -4.30 -16.46
C GLU A 193 16.61 -5.51 -16.15
N SER A 194 16.70 -6.58 -16.93
CA SER A 194 15.88 -7.78 -16.70
C SER A 194 16.29 -8.52 -15.43
N ALA A 195 17.56 -8.47 -15.07
CA ALA A 195 18.05 -8.99 -13.81
C ALA A 195 17.51 -8.21 -12.60
N GLU A 196 17.48 -6.87 -12.70
CA GLU A 196 16.93 -6.00 -11.65
C GLU A 196 15.41 -6.19 -11.48
N VAL A 197 14.67 -6.34 -12.58
CA VAL A 197 13.24 -6.67 -12.54
C VAL A 197 13.03 -8.02 -11.87
N LEU A 198 13.76 -9.06 -12.27
CA LEU A 198 13.62 -10.39 -11.66
C LEU A 198 13.98 -10.39 -10.17
N LYS A 199 15.00 -9.61 -9.76
CA LYS A 199 15.35 -9.43 -8.35
C LYS A 199 14.20 -8.81 -7.56
N THR A 200 13.59 -7.77 -8.11
CA THR A 200 12.45 -7.06 -7.49
C THR A 200 11.27 -8.01 -7.30
N ILE A 201 10.95 -8.79 -8.33
CA ILE A 201 9.89 -9.81 -8.32
C ILE A 201 10.20 -10.89 -7.28
N SER A 202 11.42 -11.41 -7.26
CA SER A 202 11.83 -12.46 -6.31
C SER A 202 11.71 -11.97 -4.86
N ASN A 203 12.22 -10.77 -4.57
CA ASN A 203 12.12 -10.18 -3.23
C ASN A 203 10.67 -9.93 -2.78
N ALA A 204 9.77 -9.61 -3.71
CA ALA A 204 8.36 -9.44 -3.40
C ALA A 204 7.66 -10.79 -3.16
N TRP A 205 7.93 -11.79 -4.00
CA TRP A 205 7.37 -13.13 -3.88
C TRP A 205 7.68 -13.79 -2.52
N GLU A 206 8.90 -13.60 -2.01
CA GLU A 206 9.34 -14.12 -0.71
C GLU A 206 8.65 -13.48 0.50
N ARG A 207 7.90 -12.38 0.33
CA ARG A 207 7.09 -11.79 1.41
C ARG A 207 5.75 -12.50 1.61
N HIS A 208 5.41 -13.48 0.77
CA HIS A 208 4.27 -14.39 0.92
C HIS A 208 2.93 -13.70 1.24
N ASN A 209 2.57 -12.70 0.44
CA ASN A 209 1.28 -12.03 0.56
C ASN A 209 0.67 -11.69 -0.80
N SER A 210 -0.66 -11.50 -0.81
CA SER A 210 -1.43 -11.32 -2.04
C SER A 210 -1.12 -10.01 -2.78
N ASP A 211 -0.83 -8.93 -2.04
CA ASP A 211 -0.48 -7.65 -2.66
C ASP A 211 0.87 -7.74 -3.39
N ASP A 212 1.84 -8.45 -2.82
CA ASP A 212 3.13 -8.69 -3.46
C ASP A 212 3.05 -9.66 -4.64
N ILE A 213 2.20 -10.68 -4.58
CA ILE A 213 1.92 -11.55 -5.74
C ILE A 213 1.39 -10.72 -6.90
N ARG A 214 0.40 -9.85 -6.64
CA ARG A 214 -0.13 -8.93 -7.65
C ARG A 214 0.95 -7.96 -8.15
N PHE A 215 1.77 -7.41 -7.24
CA PHE A 215 2.86 -6.52 -7.57
C PHE A 215 3.88 -7.17 -8.52
N CYS A 216 4.26 -8.43 -8.30
CA CYS A 216 5.14 -9.19 -9.19
C CYS A 216 4.65 -9.15 -10.65
N LEU A 217 3.33 -9.33 -10.85
CA LEU A 217 2.72 -9.30 -12.18
C LEU A 217 2.77 -7.89 -12.77
N LEU A 218 2.34 -6.89 -11.99
CA LEU A 218 2.30 -5.49 -12.44
C LEU A 218 3.68 -4.94 -12.81
N VAL A 219 4.75 -5.38 -12.13
CA VAL A 219 6.13 -4.99 -12.46
C VAL A 219 6.52 -5.48 -13.86
N VAL A 220 6.23 -6.74 -14.19
CA VAL A 220 6.51 -7.28 -15.53
C VAL A 220 5.69 -6.56 -16.59
N VAL A 221 4.39 -6.36 -16.33
CA VAL A 221 3.51 -5.62 -17.23
C VAL A 221 4.07 -4.22 -17.49
N ASN A 222 4.44 -3.49 -16.44
CA ASN A 222 4.98 -2.13 -16.54
C ASN A 222 6.33 -2.04 -17.27
N ALA A 223 7.17 -3.07 -17.13
CA ALA A 223 8.50 -3.10 -17.73
C ALA A 223 8.47 -3.53 -19.21
N TYR A 224 7.64 -4.52 -19.57
CA TYR A 224 7.74 -5.20 -20.86
C TYR A 224 6.50 -5.16 -21.74
N ILE A 225 5.34 -4.79 -21.20
CA ILE A 225 4.07 -4.86 -21.93
C ILE A 225 3.50 -3.45 -22.13
N ARG A 226 3.10 -2.78 -21.04
CA ARG A 226 2.62 -1.40 -21.08
C ARG A 226 2.77 -0.68 -19.73
N PRO A 227 2.94 0.66 -19.71
CA PRO A 227 3.03 1.41 -18.45
C PRO A 227 1.82 1.20 -17.53
N VAL A 228 2.07 1.01 -16.24
CA VAL A 228 1.03 0.86 -15.21
C VAL A 228 0.99 2.12 -14.36
N ALA A 229 -0.15 2.81 -14.33
CA ALA A 229 -0.29 4.13 -13.69
C ALA A 229 0.13 4.13 -12.21
N MET A 230 -0.26 3.10 -11.43
CA MET A 230 0.10 2.95 -10.02
C MET A 230 1.60 2.81 -9.79
N LEU A 231 2.35 2.34 -10.79
CA LEU A 231 3.80 2.11 -10.71
C LEU A 231 4.63 3.27 -11.27
N LYS A 232 4.00 4.38 -11.68
CA LYS A 232 4.69 5.56 -12.25
C LYS A 232 5.82 6.09 -11.35
N ASN A 233 5.64 5.99 -10.04
CA ASN A 233 6.58 6.47 -9.02
C ASN A 233 7.85 5.61 -8.89
N LEU A 234 7.89 4.39 -9.44
CA LEU A 234 9.11 3.57 -9.50
C LEU A 234 10.22 4.18 -10.36
N ARG A 235 9.87 5.13 -11.26
CA ARG A 235 10.78 5.70 -12.26
C ARG A 235 11.42 7.03 -11.83
N ALA A 236 11.06 7.58 -10.67
CA ALA A 236 11.57 8.88 -10.24
C ALA A 236 12.93 8.74 -9.56
N LYS A 237 14.02 9.15 -10.22
CA LYS A 237 15.28 9.62 -9.61
C LYS A 237 16.26 10.16 -10.67
N GLY A 238 16.69 11.41 -10.50
CA GLY A 238 17.70 12.08 -11.34
C GLY A 238 18.44 13.20 -10.59
N LEU A 239 19.43 13.84 -11.24
CA LEU A 239 20.22 14.94 -10.66
C LEU A 239 19.38 16.17 -10.26
N SER A 240 18.23 16.38 -10.92
CA SER A 240 17.27 17.45 -10.62
C SER A 240 16.70 17.37 -9.20
N THR A 241 16.45 16.16 -8.71
CA THR A 241 15.97 15.88 -7.35
C THR A 241 16.92 16.43 -6.29
N LEU A 242 18.22 16.17 -6.45
CA LEU A 242 19.24 16.62 -5.49
C LEU A 242 19.37 18.14 -5.47
N GLY A 243 19.30 18.77 -6.64
CA GLY A 243 19.27 20.23 -6.77
C GLY A 243 18.10 20.86 -6.03
N CYS A 244 16.88 20.33 -6.23
CA CYS A 244 15.68 20.80 -5.53
C CYS A 244 15.82 20.70 -4.00
N MET A 245 16.29 19.55 -3.50
CA MET A 245 16.45 19.31 -2.07
C MET A 245 17.44 20.29 -1.44
N ILE A 246 18.63 20.45 -2.04
CA ILE A 246 19.67 21.34 -1.50
C ILE A 246 19.20 22.80 -1.52
N THR A 247 18.55 23.26 -2.60
CA THR A 247 18.11 24.65 -2.74
C THR A 247 16.96 25.01 -1.79
N ASN A 248 15.98 24.14 -1.63
CA ASN A 248 14.75 24.47 -0.89
C ASN A 248 14.74 23.96 0.56
N CYS A 249 15.47 22.87 0.85
CA CYS A 249 15.38 22.14 2.11
C CYS A 249 16.74 21.98 2.82
N GLY A 250 17.76 22.75 2.42
CA GLY A 250 19.13 22.69 2.97
C GLY A 250 19.20 22.65 4.50
N PRO A 251 18.51 23.55 5.23
CA PRO A 251 18.51 23.54 6.69
C PRO A 251 17.91 22.25 7.29
N GLN A 252 16.81 21.75 6.75
CA GLN A 252 16.14 20.53 7.22
C GLN A 252 17.01 19.30 6.93
N ILE A 253 17.67 19.25 5.77
CA ILE A 253 18.64 18.21 5.43
C ILE A 253 19.79 18.22 6.44
N LEU A 254 20.38 19.40 6.70
CA LEU A 254 21.51 19.51 7.61
C LEU A 254 21.13 19.07 9.03
N ASN A 255 19.98 19.52 9.53
CA ASN A 255 19.47 19.12 10.84
C ASN A 255 19.22 17.61 10.93
N CYS A 256 18.63 17.02 9.89
CA CYS A 256 18.45 15.57 9.80
C CYS A 256 19.78 14.81 9.79
N LEU A 257 20.80 15.32 9.09
CA LEU A 257 22.13 14.68 9.07
C LEU A 257 22.84 14.76 10.43
N PHE A 258 22.54 15.75 11.26
CA PHE A 258 23.07 15.82 12.62
C PHE A 258 22.25 15.02 13.63
N ASP A 259 20.99 14.71 13.33
CA ASP A 259 20.15 13.84 14.14
C ASP A 259 20.48 12.35 13.89
N PRO A 260 20.87 11.57 14.91
CA PRO A 260 21.25 10.17 14.72
C PRO A 260 20.08 9.30 14.25
N ASP A 261 18.87 9.55 14.73
CA ASP A 261 17.70 8.76 14.35
C ASP A 261 17.24 9.10 12.93
N CYS A 262 17.21 10.38 12.54
CA CYS A 262 16.91 10.77 11.17
C CYS A 262 17.90 10.17 10.16
N ARG A 263 19.20 10.12 10.47
CA ARG A 263 20.18 9.42 9.63
C ARG A 263 19.89 7.92 9.49
N LYS A 264 19.57 7.24 10.59
CA LYS A 264 19.20 5.82 10.56
C LYS A 264 17.93 5.60 9.75
N ALA A 265 16.94 6.49 9.87
CA ALA A 265 15.71 6.46 9.09
C ALA A 265 16.03 6.54 7.59
N ILE A 266 16.82 7.52 7.15
CA ILE A 266 17.19 7.68 5.73
C ILE A 266 17.98 6.46 5.23
N GLN A 267 18.94 5.97 6.02
CA GLN A 267 19.72 4.77 5.65
C GLN A 267 18.83 3.54 5.50
N CYS A 268 17.90 3.34 6.43
CA CYS A 268 16.93 2.25 6.40
C CYS A 268 16.00 2.35 5.19
N LEU A 269 15.41 3.52 4.94
CA LEU A 269 14.52 3.77 3.80
C LEU A 269 15.22 3.53 2.46
N ASN A 270 16.50 3.90 2.34
CA ASN A 270 17.29 3.63 1.14
C ASN A 270 17.59 2.15 0.90
N SER A 271 17.44 1.30 1.92
CA SER A 271 17.57 -0.16 1.80
C SER A 271 16.24 -0.87 1.49
N CYS A 272 15.11 -0.19 1.69
CA CYS A 272 13.80 -0.72 1.33
C CYS A 272 13.57 -0.66 -0.17
N SER A 273 12.81 -1.62 -0.71
CA SER A 273 12.21 -1.44 -2.02
C SER A 273 11.23 -0.25 -1.98
N PRO A 274 11.15 0.60 -3.02
CA PRO A 274 10.21 1.74 -3.05
C PRO A 274 8.73 1.35 -2.91
N THR A 275 8.38 0.10 -3.16
CA THR A 275 7.00 -0.43 -3.04
C THR A 275 6.78 -1.26 -1.78
N ASP A 276 7.82 -1.50 -0.98
CA ASP A 276 7.71 -2.25 0.27
C ASP A 276 7.23 -1.32 1.39
N GLN A 277 5.92 -1.10 1.46
CA GLN A 277 5.31 -0.19 2.43
C GLN A 277 5.57 -0.62 3.88
N VAL A 278 5.65 -1.94 4.13
CA VAL A 278 5.95 -2.50 5.45
C VAL A 278 7.36 -2.07 5.90
N CYS A 279 8.37 -2.26 5.03
CA CYS A 279 9.74 -1.83 5.30
C CYS A 279 9.82 -0.32 5.51
N ASN A 280 9.23 0.46 4.61
CA ASN A 280 9.28 1.92 4.68
C ASN A 280 8.65 2.46 5.96
N TYR A 281 7.43 2.00 6.28
CA TYR A 281 6.73 2.45 7.48
C TYR A 281 7.46 2.00 8.75
N ARG A 282 8.00 0.77 8.78
CA ARG A 282 8.77 0.28 9.93
C ARG A 282 10.05 1.08 10.15
N CYS A 283 10.76 1.49 9.10
CA CYS A 283 11.91 2.40 9.22
C CYS A 283 11.50 3.73 9.88
N ILE A 284 10.45 4.37 9.36
CA ILE A 284 9.96 5.65 9.86
C ILE A 284 9.54 5.52 11.33
N ALA A 285 8.70 4.52 11.65
CA ALA A 285 8.18 4.34 13.00
C ALA A 285 9.23 3.89 14.02
N SER A 286 10.35 3.29 13.57
CA SER A 286 11.49 2.95 14.45
C SER A 286 12.32 4.17 14.83
N TYR A 287 12.43 5.15 13.93
CA TYR A 287 13.37 6.28 14.04
C TYR A 287 12.68 7.65 13.98
N GLU A 288 11.37 7.70 14.25
CA GLU A 288 10.58 8.93 14.22
C GLU A 288 11.19 10.00 15.13
N SER A 289 11.53 11.15 14.53
CA SER A 289 12.08 12.32 15.21
C SER A 289 11.51 13.60 14.60
N PRO A 290 11.47 14.73 15.33
CA PRO A 290 11.04 16.01 14.78
C PRO A 290 11.87 16.46 13.56
N HIS A 291 13.14 16.05 13.50
CA HIS A 291 14.02 16.37 12.38
C HIS A 291 13.68 15.55 11.13
N LEU A 292 13.31 14.28 11.29
CA LEU A 292 12.77 13.45 10.21
C LEU A 292 11.46 14.01 9.67
N GLU A 293 10.53 14.39 10.55
CA GLU A 293 9.26 15.02 10.16
C GLU A 293 9.50 16.31 9.38
N ALA A 294 10.37 17.21 9.87
CA ALA A 294 10.66 18.47 9.20
C ALA A 294 11.34 18.27 7.83
N PHE A 295 12.24 17.28 7.73
CA PHE A 295 12.88 16.88 6.48
C PHE A 295 11.85 16.38 5.47
N SER A 296 11.05 15.38 5.84
CA SER A 296 10.02 14.79 4.99
C SER A 296 8.97 15.82 4.56
N LEU A 297 8.53 16.68 5.47
CA LEU A 297 7.60 17.78 5.18
C LEU A 297 8.17 18.75 4.14
N CYS A 298 9.45 19.09 4.22
CA CYS A 298 10.05 19.98 3.24
C CYS A 298 10.17 19.31 1.87
N VAL A 299 10.80 18.13 1.83
CA VAL A 299 11.18 17.45 0.59
C VAL A 299 9.96 16.90 -0.16
N LEU A 300 9.04 16.25 0.55
CA LEU A 300 7.89 15.58 -0.08
C LEU A 300 6.70 16.54 -0.18
N GLN A 301 6.31 17.15 0.93
CA GLN A 301 5.02 17.83 1.00
C GLN A 301 5.04 19.28 0.50
N LYS A 302 6.08 20.06 0.83
CA LYS A 302 6.14 21.49 0.47
C LYS A 302 6.70 21.73 -0.92
N HIS A 303 7.77 21.02 -1.28
CA HIS A 303 8.48 21.23 -2.54
C HIS A 303 8.35 20.07 -3.53
N ASN A 304 7.86 18.90 -3.08
CA ASN A 304 7.75 17.68 -3.88
C ASN A 304 8.97 17.43 -4.78
N CYS A 305 10.17 17.48 -4.19
CA CYS A 305 11.43 17.37 -4.94
C CYS A 305 11.62 15.99 -5.61
N LEU A 306 10.81 15.00 -5.21
CA LEU A 306 10.77 13.67 -5.83
C LEU A 306 9.73 13.57 -6.97
N GLU A 307 8.95 14.62 -7.20
CA GLU A 307 7.88 14.68 -8.22
C GLU A 307 6.89 13.51 -8.12
N LEU A 308 6.62 13.06 -6.90
CA LEU A 308 5.75 11.94 -6.63
C LEU A 308 4.29 12.40 -6.57
N ASN A 309 3.41 11.53 -7.01
CA ASN A 309 1.97 11.73 -6.86
C ASN A 309 1.27 10.38 -6.80
N ALA A 310 0.28 10.27 -5.93
CA ALA A 310 -0.56 9.09 -5.79
C ALA A 310 -1.99 9.50 -5.48
N GLU A 311 -2.95 8.82 -6.10
CA GLU A 311 -4.37 9.07 -5.90
C GLU A 311 -4.96 8.03 -4.94
N ILE A 312 -6.03 8.40 -4.24
CA ILE A 312 -6.78 7.44 -3.43
C ILE A 312 -7.44 6.46 -4.40
N PRO A 313 -7.19 5.14 -4.28
CA PRO A 313 -7.80 4.17 -5.18
C PRO A 313 -9.33 4.21 -5.08
N SER A 314 -10.01 4.10 -6.22
CA SER A 314 -11.48 4.05 -6.29
C SER A 314 -12.03 2.62 -6.19
N LYS A 315 -11.16 1.62 -6.32
CA LYS A 315 -11.48 0.19 -6.28
C LYS A 315 -10.73 -0.51 -5.14
N PRO A 316 -11.33 -1.57 -4.53
CA PRO A 316 -12.66 -2.11 -4.82
C PRO A 316 -13.80 -1.17 -4.38
N SER A 317 -14.94 -1.22 -5.05
CA SER A 317 -16.12 -0.43 -4.63
C SER A 317 -16.80 -1.13 -3.45
N VAL A 318 -16.56 -0.62 -2.24
CA VAL A 318 -17.11 -1.20 -1.00
C VAL A 318 -18.38 -0.47 -0.60
N THR A 319 -19.49 -1.22 -0.57
CA THR A 319 -20.80 -0.67 -0.19
C THR A 319 -20.88 -0.48 1.33
N PRO A 320 -21.22 0.72 1.83
CA PRO A 320 -21.39 0.94 3.27
C PRO A 320 -22.59 0.19 3.82
N LEU A 321 -22.55 -0.10 5.12
CA LEU A 321 -23.71 -0.56 5.88
C LEU A 321 -24.87 0.43 5.67
N SER A 322 -26.03 -0.07 5.26
CA SER A 322 -27.22 0.76 4.98
C SER A 322 -28.27 0.72 6.07
N MET A 323 -28.29 -0.36 6.86
CA MET A 323 -29.23 -0.63 7.94
C MET A 323 -28.48 -1.11 9.18
N PHE A 324 -28.84 -0.64 10.37
CA PHE A 324 -28.32 -1.14 11.65
C PHE A 324 -29.49 -1.31 12.62
N ARG A 325 -29.63 -2.48 13.25
CA ARG A 325 -30.80 -2.82 14.09
C ARG A 325 -32.14 -2.47 13.43
N GLU A 326 -32.31 -2.90 12.18
CA GLU A 326 -33.52 -2.69 11.34
C GLU A 326 -33.86 -1.22 11.04
N GLN A 327 -32.97 -0.28 11.33
CA GLN A 327 -33.15 1.14 11.03
C GLN A 327 -32.18 1.62 9.96
N LYS A 328 -32.62 2.54 9.11
CA LYS A 328 -31.76 3.17 8.10
C LYS A 328 -30.59 3.88 8.77
N LEU A 329 -29.38 3.62 8.30
CA LEU A 329 -28.18 4.20 8.87
C LEU A 329 -28.18 5.72 8.70
N SER A 330 -28.05 6.44 9.82
CA SER A 330 -27.83 7.88 9.86
C SER A 330 -26.34 8.19 10.05
N HIS A 331 -25.91 9.42 9.80
CA HIS A 331 -24.52 9.80 10.07
C HIS A 331 -24.16 9.72 11.56
N GLU A 332 -25.11 10.03 12.42
CA GLU A 332 -24.95 9.97 13.86
C GLU A 332 -24.75 8.54 14.35
N VAL A 333 -25.57 7.60 13.85
CA VAL A 333 -25.43 6.17 14.16
C VAL A 333 -24.11 5.64 13.60
N ALA A 334 -23.75 6.00 12.36
CA ALA A 334 -22.49 5.58 11.77
C ALA A 334 -21.25 6.04 12.57
N GLU A 335 -21.28 7.28 13.09
CA GLU A 335 -20.25 7.75 14.01
C GLU A 335 -20.27 6.97 15.33
N ASP A 336 -21.44 6.65 15.88
CA ASP A 336 -21.55 5.86 17.11
C ASP A 336 -21.03 4.43 16.95
N LEU A 337 -21.18 3.82 15.77
CA LEU A 337 -20.56 2.54 15.43
C LEU A 337 -19.03 2.61 15.54
N PHE A 338 -18.43 3.71 15.09
CA PHE A 338 -17.00 3.96 15.31
C PHE A 338 -16.66 4.22 16.77
N VAL A 339 -17.45 5.02 17.50
CA VAL A 339 -17.20 5.30 18.93
C VAL A 339 -17.20 4.02 19.75
N GLY A 340 -18.06 3.05 19.40
CA GLY A 340 -17.99 1.69 19.93
C GLY A 340 -17.99 1.66 21.45
N TRP A 341 -16.98 1.05 22.06
CA TRP A 341 -16.95 0.77 23.48
C TRP A 341 -16.38 1.89 24.37
N LEU A 342 -16.03 3.06 23.83
CA LEU A 342 -15.25 4.09 24.54
C LEU A 342 -15.89 4.67 25.82
N ASP A 343 -17.20 4.44 26.05
CA ASP A 343 -17.90 4.82 27.31
C ASP A 343 -17.78 3.74 28.39
N GLY A 344 -17.70 2.46 27.99
CA GLY A 344 -17.54 1.31 28.90
C GLY A 344 -16.11 0.81 29.03
N LEU A 345 -15.25 1.13 28.05
CA LEU A 345 -13.83 0.81 27.96
C LEU A 345 -13.04 2.09 27.69
N GLU A 346 -11.73 2.08 27.91
CA GLU A 346 -10.86 3.23 27.62
C GLU A 346 -10.52 3.40 26.12
N TRP A 347 -11.14 2.61 25.25
CA TRP A 347 -10.98 2.59 23.80
C TRP A 347 -12.32 2.28 23.09
N SER A 348 -12.44 2.68 21.83
CA SER A 348 -13.59 2.33 21.02
C SER A 348 -13.57 0.86 20.59
N TRP A 349 -12.40 0.43 20.11
CA TRP A 349 -12.21 -0.85 19.47
C TRP A 349 -10.75 -1.30 19.58
N ARG A 350 -10.51 -2.61 19.63
CA ARG A 350 -9.18 -3.21 19.42
C ARG A 350 -9.15 -3.88 18.05
N VAL A 351 -8.09 -3.65 17.30
CA VAL A 351 -7.88 -4.35 16.03
C VAL A 351 -7.46 -5.79 16.33
N VAL A 352 -8.22 -6.73 15.79
CA VAL A 352 -7.95 -8.17 15.87
C VAL A 352 -7.09 -8.60 14.71
N ALA A 353 -7.45 -8.13 13.52
CA ALA A 353 -6.76 -8.44 12.30
C ALA A 353 -6.99 -7.34 11.28
N GLY A 354 -6.09 -7.19 10.32
CA GLY A 354 -6.37 -6.37 9.16
C GLY A 354 -5.64 -6.83 7.90
N GLN A 355 -6.04 -6.27 6.77
CA GLN A 355 -5.59 -6.75 5.46
C GLN A 355 -4.23 -6.17 5.07
N ASN A 356 -3.92 -4.93 5.46
CA ASN A 356 -2.69 -4.29 5.07
C ASN A 356 -1.64 -4.40 6.18
N PRO A 357 -0.60 -5.23 6.02
CA PRO A 357 0.38 -5.45 7.09
C PRO A 357 1.20 -4.19 7.42
N ALA A 358 1.28 -3.21 6.52
CA ALA A 358 2.01 -1.97 6.77
C ALA A 358 1.28 -1.03 7.74
N TYR A 359 -0.05 -1.15 7.84
CA TYR A 359 -0.89 -0.20 8.60
C TYR A 359 -1.80 -0.88 9.65
N ASP A 360 -2.07 -2.17 9.49
CA ASP A 360 -3.06 -2.89 10.29
C ASP A 360 -2.47 -3.98 11.19
N GLN A 361 -1.17 -4.28 11.08
CA GLN A 361 -0.51 -5.36 11.82
C GLN A 361 0.49 -4.82 12.85
N PHE A 362 0.00 -4.01 13.79
CA PHE A 362 0.79 -3.54 14.91
C PHE A 362 0.37 -4.22 16.22
N PRO A 363 1.30 -4.68 17.07
CA PRO A 363 0.94 -5.18 18.37
C PRO A 363 0.12 -4.17 19.17
N CYS A 364 -0.88 -4.65 19.90
CA CYS A 364 -1.71 -3.84 20.78
C CYS A 364 -2.31 -2.59 20.12
N GLN A 365 -3.00 -2.78 19.01
CA GLN A 365 -3.59 -1.68 18.23
C GLN A 365 -5.00 -1.35 18.72
N TYR A 366 -5.12 -0.20 19.39
CA TYR A 366 -6.36 0.41 19.85
C TYR A 366 -6.82 1.49 18.87
N GLN A 367 -8.14 1.64 18.77
CA GLN A 367 -8.79 2.72 18.05
C GLN A 367 -9.62 3.54 19.02
N LEU A 368 -9.44 4.86 18.98
CA LEU A 368 -10.26 5.82 19.72
C LEU A 368 -11.00 6.70 18.73
N PHE A 369 -12.32 6.67 18.77
CA PHE A 369 -13.19 7.56 18.02
C PHE A 369 -14.03 8.39 18.97
N TYR A 370 -14.01 9.70 18.82
CA TYR A 370 -14.74 10.58 19.73
C TYR A 370 -15.09 11.93 19.10
N ARG A 371 -16.12 12.58 19.64
CA ARG A 371 -16.54 13.92 19.22
C ARG A 371 -15.79 14.98 20.02
N GLY A 372 -15.21 15.94 19.31
CA GLY A 372 -14.50 17.06 19.91
C GLY A 372 -15.45 18.12 20.49
N LYS A 373 -14.88 19.15 21.12
CA LYS A 373 -15.65 20.27 21.70
C LYS A 373 -16.42 21.09 20.67
N ALA A 374 -15.84 21.27 19.48
CA ALA A 374 -16.47 22.04 18.41
C ALA A 374 -17.62 21.26 17.76
N LYS A 375 -18.71 21.94 17.42
CA LYS A 375 -19.87 21.33 16.75
C LYS A 375 -19.43 20.67 15.45
N GLY A 376 -19.80 19.40 15.27
CA GLY A 376 -19.43 18.60 14.09
C GLY A 376 -17.96 18.15 14.04
N SER A 377 -17.21 18.30 15.14
CA SER A 377 -15.86 17.78 15.24
C SER A 377 -15.88 16.30 15.60
N PHE A 378 -15.26 15.47 14.76
CA PHE A 378 -15.05 14.05 15.03
C PHE A 378 -13.57 13.69 14.79
N TRP A 379 -13.01 12.89 15.68
CA TRP A 379 -11.58 12.55 15.71
C TRP A 379 -11.42 11.04 15.77
N TYR A 380 -10.37 10.58 15.11
CA TYR A 380 -9.87 9.21 15.18
C TYR A 380 -8.42 9.26 15.65
N GLU A 381 -8.09 8.49 16.68
CA GLU A 381 -6.72 8.36 17.15
C GLU A 381 -6.38 6.86 17.28
N PRO A 382 -5.60 6.27 16.36
CA PRO A 382 -5.04 4.95 16.57
C PRO A 382 -3.86 5.03 17.54
N ILE A 383 -3.80 4.08 18.47
CA ILE A 383 -2.70 3.88 19.42
C ILE A 383 -2.20 2.47 19.27
N PHE A 384 -0.92 2.29 18.98
CA PHE A 384 -0.36 0.98 18.68
C PHE A 384 1.11 0.89 19.09
N GLN A 385 1.59 -0.33 19.29
CA GLN A 385 3.02 -0.56 19.53
C GLN A 385 3.75 -0.82 18.22
N VAL A 386 5.00 -0.37 18.18
CA VAL A 386 5.93 -0.68 17.10
C VAL A 386 7.11 -1.45 17.68
N ARG A 387 7.38 -2.62 17.10
CA ARG A 387 8.63 -3.35 17.31
C ARG A 387 9.71 -2.70 16.45
N THR A 388 10.53 -1.84 17.05
CA THR A 388 11.58 -1.13 16.33
C THR A 388 12.60 -2.11 15.73
N LEU A 389 13.42 -1.63 14.80
CA LEU A 389 14.48 -2.44 14.19
C LEU A 389 15.55 -2.87 15.22
N GLU A 390 15.67 -2.16 16.33
CA GLU A 390 16.49 -2.53 17.50
C GLU A 390 15.79 -3.47 18.49
N GLY A 391 14.58 -3.94 18.16
CA GLY A 391 13.82 -4.87 19.00
C GLY A 391 13.12 -4.23 20.21
N LYS A 392 13.07 -2.90 20.30
CA LYS A 392 12.33 -2.20 21.36
C LYS A 392 10.85 -2.11 21.02
N LEU A 393 9.98 -2.11 22.03
CA LEU A 393 8.56 -1.79 21.88
C LEU A 393 8.34 -0.32 22.23
N VAL A 394 7.78 0.44 21.30
CA VAL A 394 7.43 1.86 21.50
C VAL A 394 5.98 2.12 21.15
N TRP A 395 5.29 2.93 21.94
CA TRP A 395 3.92 3.35 21.66
C TRP A 395 3.91 4.50 20.64
N ARG A 396 3.03 4.39 19.65
CA ARG A 396 2.72 5.43 18.68
C ARG A 396 1.25 5.81 18.78
N ARG A 397 0.98 7.09 18.60
CA ARG A 397 -0.37 7.66 18.61
C ARG A 397 -0.46 8.66 17.47
N ARG A 398 -1.47 8.52 16.62
CA ARG A 398 -1.74 9.43 15.50
C ARG A 398 -3.07 10.13 15.72
N LYS A 399 -3.24 11.31 15.13
CA LYS A 399 -4.46 12.09 15.29
C LYS A 399 -5.05 12.50 13.96
N TYR A 400 -6.14 11.84 13.60
CA TYR A 400 -6.86 12.05 12.36
C TYR A 400 -8.07 12.93 12.60
N ARG A 401 -8.24 13.91 11.71
CA ARG A 401 -9.52 14.61 11.58
C ARG A 401 -10.45 13.76 10.74
N VAL A 402 -11.67 13.53 11.24
CA VAL A 402 -12.71 12.80 10.52
C VAL A 402 -13.79 13.77 10.03
N ARG A 403 -14.25 13.55 8.80
CA ARG A 403 -15.39 14.26 8.21
C ARG A 403 -16.33 13.25 7.57
N ARG A 404 -17.63 13.47 7.71
CA ARG A 404 -18.67 12.71 6.99
C ARG A 404 -18.50 12.90 5.49
N ALA A 405 -18.64 11.83 4.72
CA ALA A 405 -18.93 11.94 3.29
C ALA A 405 -20.45 12.06 3.09
N SER A 406 -20.93 12.05 1.83
CA SER A 406 -22.35 12.25 1.52
C SER A 406 -23.25 11.09 1.94
N THR A 407 -22.71 9.86 1.98
CA THR A 407 -23.47 8.65 2.31
C THR A 407 -23.21 8.26 3.76
N PRO A 408 -24.23 8.04 4.61
CA PRO A 408 -24.05 7.46 5.94
C PRO A 408 -23.20 6.19 5.90
N GLY A 409 -22.33 6.01 6.88
CA GLY A 409 -21.35 4.92 6.88
C GLY A 409 -20.07 5.21 6.09
N THR A 410 -19.92 6.36 5.43
CA THR A 410 -18.70 6.74 4.70
C THR A 410 -18.09 8.05 5.20
N PHE A 411 -16.76 8.12 5.19
CA PHE A 411 -16.00 9.18 5.87
C PHE A 411 -14.67 9.52 5.18
N TYR A 412 -14.24 10.77 5.30
CA TYR A 412 -12.90 11.23 4.91
C TYR A 412 -12.05 11.44 6.16
N PHE A 413 -10.91 10.77 6.21
CA PHE A 413 -9.91 10.90 7.27
C PHE A 413 -8.70 11.65 6.71
N SER A 414 -8.09 12.52 7.52
CA SER A 414 -6.87 13.22 7.15
C SER A 414 -5.94 13.39 8.33
N VAL A 415 -4.66 13.13 8.11
CA VAL A 415 -3.57 13.29 9.10
C VAL A 415 -2.34 13.89 8.43
N LEU A 416 -1.58 14.68 9.18
CA LEU A 416 -0.18 14.95 8.86
C LEU A 416 0.64 14.04 9.78
N ASP A 417 1.28 13.03 9.21
CA ASP A 417 2.08 12.07 9.96
C ASP A 417 3.50 12.02 9.39
N ASN A 418 4.51 12.13 10.25
CA ASN A 418 5.92 12.11 9.86
C ASN A 418 6.27 13.05 8.68
N GLY A 419 5.57 14.20 8.61
CA GLY A 419 5.77 15.21 7.58
C GLY A 419 5.04 14.95 6.26
N VAL A 420 4.23 13.89 6.17
CA VAL A 420 3.47 13.55 4.96
C VAL A 420 1.97 13.60 5.27
N VAL A 421 1.21 14.27 4.39
CA VAL A 421 -0.24 14.28 4.51
C VAL A 421 -0.81 12.99 3.92
N SER A 422 -1.50 12.22 4.75
CA SER A 422 -2.31 11.09 4.32
C SER A 422 -3.78 11.48 4.29
N LYS A 423 -4.46 11.09 3.21
CA LYS A 423 -5.91 11.21 3.06
C LYS A 423 -6.49 9.84 2.81
N GLU A 424 -7.55 9.53 3.52
CA GLU A 424 -8.19 8.22 3.47
C GLU A 424 -9.70 8.36 3.34
N PHE A 425 -10.33 7.42 2.65
CA PHE A 425 -11.76 7.25 2.55
C PHE A 425 -12.15 5.95 3.25
N TRP A 426 -12.90 6.07 4.34
CA TRP A 426 -13.29 4.98 5.21
C TRP A 426 -14.77 4.64 5.04
N THR A 427 -15.06 3.35 5.09
CA THR A 427 -16.39 2.75 4.97
C THR A 427 -16.64 1.84 6.16
N VAL A 428 -17.74 2.05 6.88
CA VAL A 428 -18.30 1.07 7.81
C VAL A 428 -18.97 -0.01 6.97
N VAL A 429 -18.36 -1.18 6.89
CA VAL A 429 -18.82 -2.26 6.01
C VAL A 429 -19.95 -3.03 6.70
N ASP A 430 -19.70 -3.43 7.94
CA ASP A 430 -20.67 -4.06 8.82
C ASP A 430 -20.23 -3.92 10.28
N ALA A 431 -21.18 -4.04 11.20
CA ALA A 431 -20.94 -4.12 12.63
C ALA A 431 -22.04 -4.98 13.27
N ALA A 432 -21.66 -5.89 14.17
CA ALA A 432 -22.61 -6.70 14.90
C ALA A 432 -23.58 -5.84 15.70
N ASP A 433 -24.85 -6.23 15.77
CA ASP A 433 -25.88 -5.43 16.46
C ASP A 433 -25.59 -5.28 17.95
N ASP A 434 -24.86 -6.21 18.55
CA ASP A 434 -24.40 -6.20 19.94
C ASP A 434 -23.00 -5.57 20.13
N PHE A 435 -22.39 -5.05 19.06
CA PHE A 435 -21.04 -4.52 19.05
C PHE A 435 -19.95 -5.54 19.43
N SER A 436 -20.21 -6.85 19.26
CA SER A 436 -19.20 -7.89 19.45
C SER A 436 -18.05 -7.79 18.42
N TRP A 437 -18.33 -7.30 17.22
CA TRP A 437 -17.32 -7.01 16.20
C TRP A 437 -17.73 -5.89 15.24
N GLY A 438 -16.76 -5.28 14.58
CA GLY A 438 -16.93 -4.34 13.47
C GLY A 438 -15.92 -4.60 12.35
N LEU A 439 -16.30 -4.33 11.12
CA LEU A 439 -15.41 -4.37 9.96
C LEU A 439 -15.42 -3.02 9.25
N PHE A 440 -14.24 -2.38 9.19
CA PHE A 440 -14.07 -1.08 8.57
C PHE A 440 -13.06 -1.17 7.43
N HIS A 441 -13.45 -0.72 6.24
CA HIS A 441 -12.60 -0.72 5.05
C HIS A 441 -12.10 0.69 4.77
N TYR A 442 -10.89 0.82 4.22
CA TYR A 442 -10.34 2.10 3.81
C TYR A 442 -9.58 2.05 2.48
N HIS A 443 -9.64 3.16 1.76
CA HIS A 443 -8.73 3.49 0.66
C HIS A 443 -7.93 4.71 1.08
N GLY A 444 -6.62 4.71 0.91
CA GLY A 444 -5.77 5.81 1.31
C GLY A 444 -4.67 6.14 0.33
N ALA A 445 -4.16 7.35 0.45
CA ALA A 445 -2.97 7.77 -0.25
C ALA A 445 -2.13 8.74 0.61
N ALA A 446 -0.84 8.45 0.67
CA ALA A 446 0.20 9.40 1.04
C ALA A 446 0.69 10.04 -0.27
N GLN A 447 -0.11 10.96 -0.81
CA GLN A 447 0.00 11.49 -2.17
C GLN A 447 1.42 11.99 -2.49
N ALA A 448 2.00 12.80 -1.60
CA ALA A 448 3.32 13.39 -1.76
C ALA A 448 4.48 12.38 -1.59
N ALA A 449 4.21 11.20 -1.03
CA ALA A 449 5.14 10.09 -0.98
C ALA A 449 4.94 9.10 -2.16
N GLY A 450 3.98 9.37 -3.05
CA GLY A 450 3.69 8.50 -4.19
C GLY A 450 3.13 7.13 -3.82
N GLN A 451 2.51 7.01 -2.64
CA GLN A 451 1.97 5.75 -2.15
C GLN A 451 0.45 5.80 -2.08
N SER A 452 -0.18 4.76 -2.63
CA SER A 452 -1.59 4.45 -2.47
C SER A 452 -1.71 3.10 -1.76
N TYR A 453 -2.77 2.93 -0.99
CA TYR A 453 -3.01 1.71 -0.24
C TYR A 453 -4.51 1.49 -0.02
N THR A 454 -4.85 0.24 0.22
CA THR A 454 -6.18 -0.18 0.65
C THR A 454 -6.01 -1.10 1.84
N GLY A 455 -7.07 -1.28 2.62
CA GLY A 455 -7.07 -2.22 3.73
C GLY A 455 -8.43 -2.31 4.38
N ALA A 456 -8.55 -3.25 5.30
CA ALA A 456 -9.68 -3.34 6.19
C ALA A 456 -9.20 -3.82 7.55
N VAL A 457 -9.85 -3.34 8.60
CA VAL A 457 -9.60 -3.72 9.99
C VAL A 457 -10.83 -4.40 10.55
N LEU A 458 -10.65 -5.63 11.02
CA LEU A 458 -11.59 -6.34 11.87
C LEU A 458 -11.30 -5.95 13.32
N VAL A 459 -12.33 -5.48 14.00
CA VAL A 459 -12.23 -5.01 15.37
C VAL A 459 -13.20 -5.72 16.30
N THR A 460 -12.79 -5.87 17.56
CA THR A 460 -13.61 -6.39 18.67
C THR A 460 -13.32 -5.56 19.94
N PRO A 461 -14.19 -5.59 20.96
CA PRO A 461 -13.93 -4.88 22.22
C PRO A 461 -12.65 -5.35 22.90
N ASP A 462 -12.38 -6.64 22.88
CA ASP A 462 -11.32 -7.29 23.66
C ASP A 462 -10.07 -7.64 22.83
N GLY A 463 -10.10 -7.48 21.50
CA GLY A 463 -9.00 -7.81 20.61
C GLY A 463 -8.88 -9.31 20.32
N SER A 464 -9.86 -10.12 20.74
CA SER A 464 -9.97 -11.54 20.41
C SER A 464 -10.74 -11.72 19.10
N TYR A 465 -10.37 -12.73 18.31
CA TYR A 465 -11.11 -13.05 17.10
C TYR A 465 -12.52 -13.56 17.43
N PRO A 466 -13.58 -13.12 16.73
CA PRO A 466 -14.93 -13.64 16.95
C PRO A 466 -14.95 -15.16 16.85
N GLY A 467 -15.37 -15.85 17.90
CA GLY A 467 -15.36 -17.33 17.93
C GLY A 467 -16.40 -17.94 17.00
N GLY A 468 -16.11 -19.16 16.50
CA GLY A 468 -17.02 -19.95 15.67
C GLY A 468 -17.05 -19.53 14.20
N ASP A 469 -17.89 -20.21 13.42
CA ASP A 469 -18.20 -19.80 12.04
C ASP A 469 -19.12 -18.58 12.06
N ASN A 470 -18.79 -17.55 11.26
CA ASN A 470 -19.52 -16.28 11.24
C ASN A 470 -19.81 -15.86 9.79
N PRO A 471 -20.90 -16.39 9.18
CA PRO A 471 -21.26 -16.09 7.80
C PRO A 471 -21.50 -14.61 7.52
N ARG A 472 -21.88 -13.82 8.54
CA ARG A 472 -22.07 -12.37 8.40
C ARG A 472 -20.74 -11.65 8.22
N LEU A 473 -19.72 -12.02 9.00
CA LEU A 473 -18.37 -11.51 8.84
C LEU A 473 -17.79 -11.93 7.48
N ASP A 474 -18.02 -13.17 7.05
CA ASP A 474 -17.54 -13.68 5.77
C ASP A 474 -18.12 -12.88 4.61
N SER A 475 -19.44 -12.66 4.63
CA SER A 475 -20.11 -11.80 3.64
C SER A 475 -19.60 -10.36 3.68
N ALA A 476 -19.26 -9.82 4.86
CA ALA A 476 -18.69 -8.49 4.99
C ALA A 476 -17.27 -8.40 4.39
N LEU A 477 -16.43 -9.43 4.58
CA LEU A 477 -15.12 -9.53 3.95
C LEU A 477 -15.22 -9.66 2.42
N GLU A 478 -16.17 -10.45 1.93
CA GLU A 478 -16.43 -10.58 0.49
C GLU A 478 -16.84 -9.25 -0.15
N LYS A 479 -17.66 -8.42 0.52
CA LYS A 479 -17.99 -7.06 0.06
C LYS A 479 -16.77 -6.15 -0.07
N CYS A 480 -15.70 -6.45 0.67
CA CYS A 480 -14.41 -5.75 0.58
C CYS A 480 -13.51 -6.33 -0.52
N GLY A 481 -13.87 -7.48 -1.11
CA GLY A 481 -12.97 -8.27 -1.94
C GLY A 481 -11.79 -8.83 -1.15
N ILE A 482 -11.97 -9.12 0.14
CA ILE A 482 -10.91 -9.63 1.02
C ILE A 482 -11.23 -11.06 1.41
N LYS A 483 -10.24 -11.94 1.35
CA LYS A 483 -10.34 -13.32 1.86
C LYS A 483 -9.83 -13.40 3.30
N LYS A 484 -10.38 -14.34 4.09
CA LYS A 484 -9.92 -14.60 5.48
C LYS A 484 -8.41 -14.85 5.55
N TRP A 485 -7.85 -15.53 4.56
CA TRP A 485 -6.44 -15.85 4.54
C TRP A 485 -5.55 -14.61 4.33
N GLU A 486 -6.09 -13.50 3.81
CA GLU A 486 -5.37 -12.22 3.66
C GLU A 486 -5.28 -11.40 4.95
N LEU A 487 -6.00 -11.79 6.01
CA LEU A 487 -6.02 -11.03 7.27
C LEU A 487 -4.81 -11.31 8.15
N TYR A 488 -4.01 -10.30 8.45
CA TYR A 488 -2.91 -10.40 9.40
C TYR A 488 -3.42 -10.25 10.82
N MET A 489 -3.17 -11.25 11.66
CA MET A 489 -3.55 -11.21 13.06
C MET A 489 -2.67 -10.22 13.83
N VAL A 490 -3.31 -9.44 14.68
CA VAL A 490 -2.65 -8.52 15.61
C VAL A 490 -2.32 -9.25 16.90
N ASP A 491 -1.07 -9.11 17.35
CA ASP A 491 -0.63 -9.58 18.66
C ASP A 491 -1.19 -8.67 19.76
N ASN A 492 -2.19 -9.18 20.48
CA ASN A 492 -2.95 -8.46 21.50
C ASN A 492 -2.61 -8.92 22.93
N CYS A 493 -1.51 -9.67 23.13
CA CYS A 493 -1.19 -10.36 24.38
C CYS A 493 -0.58 -9.47 25.49
N SER A 494 0.15 -8.40 25.15
CA SER A 494 1.01 -7.67 26.11
C SER A 494 0.85 -6.14 26.01
N CYS A 495 -0.33 -5.64 26.35
CA CYS A 495 -0.76 -4.26 26.05
C CYS A 495 -0.76 -3.29 27.23
N THR A 496 0.01 -3.59 28.28
CA THR A 496 0.08 -2.77 29.49
C THR A 496 0.65 -1.38 29.20
N GLY A 497 0.08 -0.35 29.83
CA GLY A 497 0.58 1.03 29.74
C GLY A 497 0.30 1.72 28.40
N ALA A 498 -0.74 1.30 27.68
CA ALA A 498 -1.21 2.00 26.49
C ALA A 498 -1.56 3.47 26.83
N PRO A 499 -1.08 4.48 26.08
CA PRO A 499 -1.35 5.90 26.33
C PRO A 499 -2.76 6.28 25.87
N LEU A 500 -3.76 5.71 26.53
CA LEU A 500 -5.18 5.87 26.26
C LEU A 500 -5.73 7.19 26.81
N GLY A 501 -7.02 7.42 26.58
CA GLY A 501 -7.74 8.60 27.03
C GLY A 501 -8.01 9.62 25.92
N THR A 502 -9.07 10.39 26.12
CA THR A 502 -9.54 11.42 25.18
C THR A 502 -9.36 12.82 25.76
N PRO A 503 -9.34 13.88 24.93
CA PRO A 503 -9.31 15.25 25.42
C PRO A 503 -10.50 15.54 26.36
N VAL A 504 -10.25 16.24 27.47
CA VAL A 504 -11.30 16.64 28.42
C VAL A 504 -12.43 17.39 27.70
N GLY A 505 -13.68 17.00 27.95
CA GLY A 505 -14.88 17.57 27.32
C GLY A 505 -15.23 16.97 25.96
N SER A 506 -14.60 15.85 25.59
CA SER A 506 -15.04 15.04 24.46
C SER A 506 -16.42 14.43 24.75
N ARG A 507 -17.22 14.26 23.71
CA ARG A 507 -18.50 13.55 23.77
C ARG A 507 -18.34 12.21 23.06
N LEU A 508 -18.94 11.18 23.62
CA LEU A 508 -18.81 9.82 23.11
C LEU A 508 -19.94 9.53 22.14
N HIS A 509 -21.10 9.11 22.65
CA HIS A 509 -22.24 8.66 21.86
C HIS A 509 -23.27 9.77 21.59
N TYR A 510 -24.05 9.63 20.51
CA TYR A 510 -25.15 10.54 20.17
C TYR A 510 -26.53 9.86 20.18
N GLN A 511 -26.70 8.70 19.55
CA GLN A 511 -27.94 7.91 19.51
C GLN A 511 -27.80 6.55 20.18
N ILE A 512 -26.71 5.84 19.91
CA ILE A 512 -26.54 4.45 20.35
C ILE A 512 -25.18 4.22 21.02
N ALA A 513 -25.14 3.26 21.94
CA ALA A 513 -23.93 2.79 22.60
C ALA A 513 -24.04 1.28 22.89
N PRO A 514 -22.92 0.55 22.97
CA PRO A 514 -22.91 -0.85 23.41
C PRO A 514 -23.53 -1.02 24.80
N GLY A 515 -24.16 -2.17 25.04
CA GLY A 515 -24.73 -2.52 26.35
C GLY A 515 -25.94 -1.68 26.81
N LYS A 516 -26.33 -0.64 26.06
CA LYS A 516 -27.57 0.12 26.29
C LYS A 516 -28.65 -0.45 25.37
N GLU A 517 -29.71 -1.01 25.94
CA GLU A 517 -30.92 -1.31 25.17
C GLU A 517 -31.39 -0.04 24.49
N ALA A 518 -31.92 -0.17 23.28
CA ALA A 518 -32.52 0.94 22.55
C ALA A 518 -33.76 1.40 23.31
N GLY A 519 -33.56 2.23 24.34
CA GLY A 519 -34.63 2.99 24.95
C GLY A 519 -35.25 3.81 23.83
N ILE A 520 -36.45 3.43 23.41
CA ILE A 520 -37.30 4.23 22.55
C ILE A 520 -37.35 5.60 23.23
N MET A 521 -36.57 6.57 22.75
CA MET A 521 -36.74 7.95 23.14
C MET A 521 -38.12 8.36 22.63
N GLN A 522 -39.14 8.17 23.48
CA GLN A 522 -40.40 8.88 23.34
C GLN A 522 -40.05 10.36 23.32
N ARG A 523 -40.18 10.96 22.13
CA ARG A 523 -40.13 12.40 21.95
C ARG A 523 -41.21 13.01 22.84
N ILE A 524 -40.81 13.88 23.77
CA ILE A 524 -41.68 14.93 24.32
C ILE A 524 -41.43 16.17 23.47
#